data_AF-A0A4U9CYY8-F1
#
_entry.id   AF-A0A4U9CYY8-F1
#
_cell.length_a   1.000
_cell.length_b   1.000
_cell.length_c   1.000
_cell.angle_alpha   90.00
_cell.angle_beta   90.00
_cell.angle_gamma   90.00
#
_symmetry.space_group_name_H-M   'P 1'
#
loop_
_entity.id
_entity.type
_entity.pdbx_description
1 polymer ?
#
loop_
_entity_poly.entity_id
_entity_poly.type
_entity_poly.pdbx_seq_one_letter_code
_entity_poly.pdbx_strand_id
1 'polypeptide(L)'
;MHKLIKNYKADVYFDELIDHEGNPRRSAQSLIQCLDSLAPDELEKRRLTAEATIQEMGISFTVYTDKGNIDRIWPFDIIPRTIDAQDWTIAETGLKQRLTALNRLSMTCITNNIASKMASFPNISLRSRKIFAPSV
;
A
#
# COMPACT_ATOMS: atom_id res chain seq x y z
N MET A 1 -1.67 -24.69 18.53
CA MET A 1 -1.27 -23.43 19.17
C MET A 1 -0.09 -22.89 18.38
N HIS A 2 -0.24 -21.74 17.73
CA HIS A 2 0.73 -21.20 16.78
C HIS A 2 1.98 -20.68 17.50
N LYS A 3 3.18 -21.08 17.06
CA LYS A 3 4.43 -20.78 17.78
C LYS A 3 4.83 -19.32 17.57
N LEU A 4 4.60 -18.78 16.36
CA LEU A 4 4.99 -17.43 15.97
C LEU A 4 4.27 -16.32 16.73
N ILE A 5 2.99 -16.52 17.06
CA ILE A 5 2.12 -15.45 17.60
C ILE A 5 1.95 -15.50 19.11
N LYS A 6 2.60 -16.46 19.79
CA LYS A 6 2.40 -16.74 21.23
C LYS A 6 2.63 -15.52 22.14
N ASN A 7 3.51 -14.61 21.74
CA ASN A 7 3.88 -13.41 22.51
C ASN A 7 3.47 -12.10 21.78
N TYR A 8 2.67 -12.17 20.72
CA TYR A 8 2.23 -11.01 19.97
C TYR A 8 0.96 -10.41 20.59
N LYS A 9 0.91 -9.08 20.78
CA LYS A 9 -0.24 -8.38 21.34
C LYS A 9 -0.82 -7.39 20.33
N ALA A 10 -2.00 -7.69 19.82
CA ALA A 10 -2.80 -6.79 18.99
C ALA A 10 -3.69 -5.90 19.89
N ASP A 11 -3.10 -5.03 20.72
CA ASP A 11 -3.85 -4.28 21.74
C ASP A 11 -4.56 -3.03 21.19
N VAL A 12 -3.84 -2.13 20.51
CA VAL A 12 -4.30 -0.74 20.30
C VAL A 12 -4.79 -0.46 18.87
N TYR A 13 -4.34 -1.25 17.89
CA TYR A 13 -4.62 -1.01 16.47
C TYR A 13 -5.27 -2.22 15.83
N PHE A 14 -6.01 -1.97 14.74
CA PHE A 14 -6.52 -3.06 13.92
C PHE A 14 -5.34 -3.76 13.23
N ASP A 15 -5.09 -4.99 13.65
CA ASP A 15 -4.12 -5.89 13.01
C ASP A 15 -4.83 -6.73 11.94
N GLU A 16 -4.24 -6.84 10.75
CA GLU A 16 -4.80 -7.55 9.60
C GLU A 16 -4.63 -9.06 9.65
N LEU A 17 -3.72 -9.58 10.48
CA LEU A 17 -3.42 -10.99 10.62
C LEU A 17 -4.03 -11.58 11.90
N ILE A 18 -4.02 -10.82 12.99
CA ILE A 18 -4.38 -11.25 14.34
C ILE A 18 -5.61 -10.47 14.81
N ASP A 19 -6.55 -11.16 15.46
CA ASP A 19 -7.68 -10.51 16.11
C ASP A 19 -7.36 -10.05 17.54
N HIS A 20 -8.29 -9.34 18.16
CA HIS A 20 -8.19 -8.84 19.53
C HIS A 20 -8.06 -9.96 20.60
N GLU A 21 -8.39 -11.21 20.27
CA GLU A 21 -8.24 -12.36 21.17
C GLU A 21 -6.86 -13.04 21.00
N GLY A 22 -6.03 -12.57 20.06
CA GLY A 22 -4.72 -13.15 19.75
C GLY A 22 -4.79 -14.33 18.78
N ASN A 23 -5.91 -14.52 18.10
CA ASN A 23 -6.09 -15.60 17.13
C ASN A 23 -5.86 -15.12 15.69
N PRO A 24 -5.37 -15.98 14.78
CA PRO A 24 -5.34 -15.71 13.35
C PRO A 24 -6.72 -15.38 12.79
N ARG A 25 -6.86 -14.24 12.12
CA ARG A 25 -8.05 -13.94 11.30
C ARG A 25 -8.23 -14.96 10.20
N ARG A 26 -9.46 -15.16 9.75
CA ARG A 26 -9.83 -16.14 8.71
C ARG A 26 -8.93 -16.06 7.46
N SER A 27 -8.72 -14.86 6.93
CA SER A 27 -7.88 -14.62 5.75
C SER A 27 -6.39 -14.91 5.98
N ALA A 28 -5.93 -14.84 7.22
CA ALA A 28 -4.53 -15.03 7.62
C ALA A 28 -4.20 -16.45 8.09
N GLN A 29 -5.20 -17.32 8.31
CA GLN A 29 -5.01 -18.68 8.83
C GLN A 29 -4.01 -19.49 8.00
N SER A 30 -4.22 -19.58 6.68
CA SER A 30 -3.33 -20.33 5.78
C SER A 30 -1.92 -19.76 5.74
N LEU A 31 -1.79 -18.42 5.82
CA LEU A 31 -0.50 -17.75 5.88
C LEU A 31 0.24 -18.11 7.17
N ILE A 32 -0.42 -17.96 8.32
CA ILE A 32 0.19 -18.25 9.63
C ILE A 32 0.56 -19.73 9.76
N GLN A 33 -0.27 -20.65 9.25
CA GLN A 33 0.07 -22.07 9.17
C GLN A 33 1.32 -22.33 8.31
N CYS A 34 1.40 -21.67 7.15
CA CYS A 34 2.57 -21.77 6.29
C CYS A 34 3.82 -21.25 7.00
N LEU A 35 3.75 -20.06 7.63
CA LEU A 35 4.87 -19.47 8.36
C LEU A 35 5.30 -20.33 9.56
N ASP A 36 4.36 -20.88 10.32
CA ASP A 36 4.67 -21.77 11.46
C ASP A 36 5.34 -23.08 11.03
N SER A 37 5.15 -23.51 9.78
CA SER A 37 5.79 -24.71 9.23
C SER A 37 7.24 -24.49 8.78
N LEU A 38 7.68 -23.23 8.67
CA LEU A 38 9.04 -22.91 8.23
C LEU A 38 10.06 -23.11 9.36
N ALA A 39 11.29 -23.43 8.96
CA ALA A 39 12.42 -23.40 9.88
C ALA A 39 12.69 -21.94 10.35
N PRO A 40 13.22 -21.73 11.58
CA PRO A 40 13.42 -20.39 12.14
C PRO A 40 14.25 -19.43 11.28
N ASP A 41 15.15 -19.98 10.47
CA ASP A 41 16.14 -19.33 9.61
C ASP A 41 15.68 -19.16 8.15
N GLU A 42 14.63 -19.87 7.74
CA GLU A 42 14.12 -19.84 6.37
C GLU A 42 13.51 -18.49 6.00
N LEU A 43 12.85 -17.82 6.95
CA LEU A 43 12.26 -16.51 6.70
C LEU A 43 13.34 -15.44 6.46
N GLU A 44 14.42 -15.47 7.24
CA GLU A 44 15.56 -14.57 7.07
C GLU A 44 16.26 -14.82 5.73
N LYS A 45 16.44 -16.09 5.36
CA LYS A 45 16.99 -16.47 4.06
C LYS A 45 16.16 -15.91 2.90
N ARG A 46 14.83 -16.00 2.98
CA ARG A 46 13.92 -15.42 1.99
C ARG A 46 14.01 -13.90 1.93
N ARG A 47 14.15 -13.22 3.07
CA ARG A 47 14.36 -11.78 3.15
C ARG A 47 15.64 -11.36 2.41
N LEU A 48 16.76 -12.00 2.74
CA LEU A 48 18.06 -11.73 2.12
C LEU A 48 18.04 -12.00 0.61
N THR A 49 17.38 -13.09 0.19
CA THR A 49 17.25 -13.44 -1.22
C THR A 49 16.45 -12.38 -1.97
N ALA A 50 15.30 -11.94 -1.42
CA ALA A 50 14.49 -10.90 -2.03
C ALA A 50 15.24 -9.57 -2.15
N GLU A 51 15.99 -9.17 -1.13
CA GLU A 51 16.81 -7.95 -1.16
C GLU A 51 17.90 -8.01 -2.23
N ALA A 52 18.62 -9.14 -2.32
CA ALA A 52 19.64 -9.34 -3.34
C ALA A 52 19.03 -9.27 -4.77
N THR A 53 17.87 -9.90 -4.98
CA THR A 53 17.18 -9.86 -6.27
C THR A 53 16.75 -8.44 -6.65
N ILE A 54 16.25 -7.64 -5.71
CA ILE A 54 15.87 -6.24 -5.97
C ILE A 54 17.08 -5.38 -6.34
N GLN A 55 18.21 -5.61 -5.65
CA GLN A 55 19.47 -4.94 -5.99
C GLN A 55 19.97 -5.33 -7.39
N GLU A 56 19.92 -6.62 -7.73
CA GLU A 56 20.35 -7.14 -9.04
C GLU A 56 19.49 -6.59 -10.18
N MET A 57 18.17 -6.48 -9.98
CA MET A 57 17.25 -5.89 -10.96
C MET A 57 17.38 -4.37 -11.08
N GLY A 58 18.15 -3.71 -10.22
CA GLY A 58 18.32 -2.26 -10.22
C GLY A 58 17.04 -1.49 -9.89
N ILE A 59 16.11 -2.08 -9.13
CA ILE A 59 14.85 -1.42 -8.78
C ILE A 59 15.12 -0.39 -7.67
N SER A 60 15.19 0.88 -8.06
CA SER A 60 15.41 2.01 -7.15
C SER A 60 14.42 3.15 -7.40
N PHE A 61 14.30 4.03 -6.42
CA PHE A 61 13.64 5.33 -6.58
C PHE A 61 14.57 6.45 -6.16
N THR A 62 14.54 7.54 -6.92
CA THR A 62 15.34 8.73 -6.62
C THR A 62 14.60 9.60 -5.61
N VAL A 63 15.24 9.83 -4.47
CA VAL A 63 14.78 10.81 -3.48
C VAL A 63 15.46 12.14 -3.79
N TYR A 64 14.64 13.12 -4.18
CA TYR A 64 15.07 14.50 -4.36
C TYR A 64 15.13 15.17 -2.98
N THR A 65 16.33 15.57 -2.56
CA THR A 65 16.53 16.38 -1.35
C THR A 65 17.24 17.67 -1.72
N ASP A 66 17.14 18.70 -0.87
CA ASP A 66 17.84 19.99 -1.07
C ASP A 66 19.37 19.84 -1.12
N LYS A 67 19.91 18.69 -0.69
CA LYS A 67 21.34 18.36 -0.66
C LYS A 67 21.79 17.42 -1.78
N GLY A 68 20.90 17.08 -2.73
CA GLY A 68 21.19 16.21 -3.87
C GLY A 68 20.18 15.08 -4.06
N ASN A 69 20.37 14.35 -5.15
CA ASN A 69 19.58 13.18 -5.51
C ASN A 69 20.26 11.93 -4.96
N ILE A 70 19.56 11.17 -4.11
CA ILE A 70 20.02 9.87 -3.64
C ILE A 70 19.12 8.78 -4.19
N ASP A 71 19.71 7.75 -4.78
CA ASP A 71 18.97 6.56 -5.20
C ASP A 71 18.83 5.62 -4.00
N ARG A 72 17.60 5.23 -3.70
CA ARG A 72 17.28 4.26 -2.65
C ARG A 72 16.70 3.00 -3.25
N ILE A 73 17.12 1.86 -2.70
CA ILE A 73 16.53 0.57 -3.02
C ILE A 73 15.07 0.56 -2.55
N TRP A 74 14.20 -0.04 -3.35
CA TRP A 74 12.79 -0.21 -3.00
C TRP A 74 12.64 -1.09 -1.74
N PRO A 75 11.98 -0.63 -0.66
CA PRO A 75 11.74 -1.46 0.52
C PRO A 75 10.70 -2.52 0.20
N PHE A 76 11.05 -3.80 0.37
CA PHE A 76 10.17 -4.93 0.07
C PHE A 76 9.89 -5.75 1.31
N ASP A 77 8.60 -6.06 1.53
CA ASP A 77 8.15 -6.93 2.60
C ASP A 77 7.82 -8.31 2.01
N ILE A 78 8.41 -9.35 2.60
CA ILE A 78 8.20 -10.74 2.19
C ILE A 78 6.92 -11.34 2.79
N ILE A 79 6.34 -10.67 3.80
CA ILE A 79 5.10 -11.12 4.44
C ILE A 79 3.91 -10.51 3.67
N PRO A 80 3.08 -11.34 3.01
CA PRO A 80 1.93 -10.83 2.29
C PRO A 80 0.89 -10.29 3.25
N ARG A 81 0.30 -9.14 2.91
CA ARG A 81 -0.87 -8.59 3.61
C ARG A 81 -2.12 -9.27 3.09
N THR A 82 -2.68 -10.19 3.88
CA THR A 82 -3.91 -10.90 3.53
C THR A 82 -5.13 -10.00 3.69
N ILE A 83 -6.04 -10.05 2.73
CA ILE A 83 -7.32 -9.33 2.76
C ILE A 83 -8.43 -10.37 2.56
N ASP A 84 -9.51 -10.28 3.34
CA ASP A 84 -10.65 -11.17 3.12
C ASP A 84 -11.33 -10.84 1.78
N ALA A 85 -11.83 -11.86 1.09
CA ALA A 85 -12.46 -11.69 -0.21
C ALA A 85 -13.69 -10.78 -0.16
N GLN A 86 -14.43 -10.80 0.96
CA GLN A 86 -15.61 -9.93 1.15
C GLN A 86 -15.20 -8.47 1.27
N ASP A 87 -14.18 -8.19 2.10
CA ASP A 87 -13.63 -6.85 2.28
C ASP A 87 -13.05 -6.30 0.96
N TRP A 88 -12.34 -7.15 0.21
CA TRP A 88 -11.81 -6.79 -1.09
C TRP A 88 -12.91 -6.43 -2.09
N THR A 89 -14.01 -7.18 -2.13
CA THR A 89 -15.12 -6.92 -3.05
C THR A 89 -15.75 -5.54 -2.80
N ILE A 90 -15.89 -5.16 -1.53
CA ILE A 90 -16.40 -3.84 -1.13
C ILE A 90 -15.42 -2.75 -1.56
N ALA A 91 -14.13 -2.92 -1.23
CA ALA A 91 -13.08 -1.97 -1.58
C ALA A 91 -12.96 -1.77 -3.10
N GLU A 92 -12.97 -2.86 -3.87
CA GLU A 92 -12.91 -2.85 -5.32
C GLU A 92 -14.08 -2.05 -5.93
N THR A 93 -15.30 -2.31 -5.45
CA THR A 93 -16.51 -1.61 -5.93
C THR A 93 -16.42 -0.11 -5.63
N GLY A 94 -16.02 0.25 -4.41
CA GLY A 94 -15.83 1.65 -4.01
C GLY A 94 -14.72 2.35 -4.81
N LEU A 95 -13.61 1.66 -5.09
CA LEU A 95 -12.52 2.18 -5.91
C LEU A 95 -12.97 2.44 -7.36
N LYS A 96 -13.72 1.52 -7.97
CA LYS A 96 -14.30 1.69 -9.31
C LYS A 96 -15.24 2.90 -9.37
N GLN A 97 -16.10 3.07 -8.37
CA GLN A 97 -16.97 4.24 -8.25
C GLN A 97 -16.15 5.53 -8.15
N ARG A 98 -15.15 5.57 -7.24
CA ARG A 98 -14.32 6.76 -7.00
C ARG A 98 -13.51 7.14 -8.23
N LEU A 99 -12.94 6.16 -8.94
CA LEU A 99 -12.21 6.39 -10.18
C LEU A 99 -13.12 6.97 -11.27
N THR A 100 -14.34 6.43 -11.40
CA THR A 100 -15.32 6.93 -12.38
C THR A 100 -15.70 8.39 -12.09
N ALA A 101 -15.95 8.72 -10.82
CA ALA A 101 -16.26 10.08 -10.40
C ALA A 101 -15.07 11.04 -10.68
N LEU A 102 -13.85 10.64 -10.32
CA LEU A 102 -12.65 11.44 -10.56
C LEU A 102 -12.38 11.65 -12.05
N ASN A 103 -12.55 10.62 -12.88
CA ASN A 103 -12.35 10.74 -14.32
C ASN A 103 -13.36 11.71 -14.96
N ARG A 104 -14.64 11.59 -14.59
CA ARG A 104 -15.67 12.52 -15.04
C ARG A 104 -15.41 13.94 -14.55
N LEU A 105 -14.96 14.10 -13.31
CA LEU A 105 -14.58 15.39 -12.75
C LEU A 105 -13.44 16.03 -13.55
N SER A 106 -12.35 15.30 -13.76
CA SER A 106 -11.20 15.74 -14.55
C SER A 106 -11.61 16.14 -15.96
N MET A 107 -12.40 15.31 -16.65
CA MET A 107 -12.91 15.62 -17.99
C MET A 107 -13.76 16.90 -17.98
N THR A 108 -14.70 17.03 -17.05
CA THR A 108 -15.58 18.21 -16.94
C THR A 108 -14.78 19.48 -16.67
N CYS A 109 -13.75 19.41 -15.81
CA CYS A 109 -12.86 20.54 -15.52
C CYS A 109 -12.08 21.00 -16.75
N ILE A 110 -11.56 20.05 -17.53
CA ILE A 110 -10.79 20.33 -18.75
C ILE A 110 -11.72 20.91 -19.83
N THR A 111 -12.84 20.25 -20.11
CA THR A 111 -13.76 20.67 -21.18
C THR A 111 -14.36 22.04 -20.94
N ASN A 112 -14.73 22.38 -19.70
CA ASN A 112 -15.40 23.65 -19.40
C ASN A 112 -14.44 24.75 -18.92
N ASN A 113 -13.13 24.49 -18.84
CA ASN A 113 -12.13 25.40 -18.26
C ASN A 113 -12.54 25.96 -16.89
N ILE A 114 -13.23 25.15 -16.08
CA ILE A 114 -13.78 25.54 -14.77
C ILE A 114 -12.84 25.20 -13.61
N ALA A 115 -11.60 24.78 -13.88
CA ALA A 115 -10.63 24.42 -12.86
C ALA A 115 -10.40 25.55 -11.83
N SER A 116 -10.42 26.81 -12.29
CA SER A 116 -10.32 28.00 -11.43
C SER A 116 -11.57 28.26 -10.58
N LYS A 117 -12.76 27.81 -11.03
CA LYS A 117 -14.04 28.00 -10.35
C LYS A 117 -14.31 26.92 -9.30
N MET A 118 -13.79 25.70 -9.51
CA MET A 118 -13.82 24.63 -8.51
C MET A 118 -12.88 24.87 -7.32
N ALA A 119 -11.87 25.74 -7.45
CA ALA A 119 -11.03 26.16 -6.32
C ALA A 119 -11.78 26.97 -5.25
N SER A 120 -13.05 27.32 -5.48
CA SER A 120 -13.92 28.01 -4.53
C SER A 120 -14.71 27.06 -3.61
N PHE A 121 -14.55 25.74 -3.74
CA PHE A 121 -14.98 24.82 -2.68
C PHE A 121 -14.11 25.09 -1.44
N PRO A 122 -14.71 25.44 -0.28
CA PRO A 122 -13.93 25.76 0.90
C PRO A 122 -13.13 24.50 1.30
N ASN A 123 -11.80 24.62 1.27
CA ASN A 123 -10.79 23.63 1.69
C ASN A 123 -10.13 22.71 0.62
N ILE A 124 -10.29 22.94 -0.70
CA ILE A 124 -9.48 22.22 -1.71
C ILE A 124 -8.67 23.21 -2.55
N SER A 125 -7.48 23.57 -2.07
CA SER A 125 -6.50 24.33 -2.87
C SER A 125 -5.88 23.42 -3.93
N LEU A 126 -6.44 23.43 -5.13
CA LEU A 126 -5.88 22.72 -6.30
C LEU A 126 -4.74 23.49 -6.99
N ARG A 127 -4.41 24.70 -6.52
CA ARG A 127 -3.48 25.63 -7.20
C ARG A 127 -2.01 25.20 -7.22
N SER A 128 -1.59 24.24 -6.39
CA SER A 128 -0.15 23.94 -6.20
C SER A 128 0.34 22.58 -6.76
N ARG A 129 -0.51 21.77 -7.40
CA ARG A 129 -0.06 20.44 -7.87
C ARG A 129 0.20 20.43 -9.37
N LYS A 130 1.48 20.26 -9.75
CA LYS A 130 2.00 19.95 -11.10
C LYS A 130 1.48 18.61 -11.65
N ILE A 131 0.17 18.36 -11.60
CA ILE A 131 -0.44 17.14 -12.14
C ILE A 131 -1.16 17.44 -13.48
N PHE A 132 -1.28 18.73 -13.84
CA PHE A 132 -1.98 19.18 -15.04
C PHE A 132 -1.16 20.12 -15.95
N ALA A 133 0.18 20.00 -15.96
CA ALA A 133 0.97 20.65 -16.99
C ALA A 133 1.15 19.66 -18.16
N PRO A 134 0.65 19.93 -19.37
CA PRO A 134 1.06 19.17 -20.54
C PRO A 134 2.56 19.43 -20.73
N SER A 135 3.34 18.35 -20.81
CA SER A 135 4.74 18.42 -21.19
C SER A 135 4.83 18.93 -22.64
N VAL A 136 5.20 20.20 -22.79
CA VAL A 136 5.74 20.75 -24.04
C VAL A 136 7.06 21.40 -23.69
#